data_AF-A0A3M0WD10-F1
#
_entry.id   AF-A0A3M0WD10-F1
#
_cell.length_a   1.000
_cell.length_b   1.000
_cell.length_c   1.000
_cell.angle_alpha   90.00
_cell.angle_beta   90.00
_cell.angle_gamma   90.00
#
_symmetry.space_group_name_H-M   'P 1'
#
loop_
_entity.id
_entity.type
_entity.pdbx_description
1 polymer ?
#
loop_
_entity_poly.entity_id
_entity_poly.type
_entity_poly.pdbx_seq_one_letter_code
_entity_poly.pdbx_strand_id
1 'polypeptide(L)'
;MRKVLAGFLSFISFVFANELILKEEGLSTYIQEEEFMVAEGENVIGPITLLPIAITEGLVIKNDELNIKNLVLEGNNKDWKDVLKGQVISVEGEGRFIRGEVVEIKGQQIMLDTKKGYVVTTLPKFPSKLSSHLNWSELFSPKITFKVSAKEAKTEKFRLVYPVKGLRWKSSYILEIENGRKILTGYISLINDTPLYIKNVDIKLVKENKTVKVLKNSSIPPFSKKKIQFLKKGLTDVNVKGLIPGKVAVYKNGIFQY
;
A
#
# COMPACT_ATOMS: atom_id res chain seq x y z
N MET A 1 -25.47 47.61 13.86
CA MET A 1 -25.58 46.42 12.99
C MET A 1 -24.20 45.78 12.84
N ARG A 2 -23.97 44.65 13.51
CA ARG A 2 -22.72 43.87 13.39
C ARG A 2 -22.83 43.00 12.14
N LYS A 3 -21.97 43.22 11.14
CA LYS A 3 -21.71 42.25 10.06
C LYS A 3 -20.46 41.49 10.46
N VAL A 4 -20.64 40.30 11.02
CA VAL A 4 -19.54 39.34 11.21
C VAL A 4 -19.34 38.67 9.86
N LEU A 5 -18.23 39.01 9.20
CA LEU A 5 -17.76 38.29 8.02
C LEU A 5 -17.27 36.91 8.50
N ALA A 6 -18.10 35.88 8.33
CA ALA A 6 -17.67 34.50 8.42
C ALA A 6 -16.79 34.20 7.20
N GLY A 7 -15.52 34.56 7.31
CA GLY A 7 -14.49 34.20 6.34
C GLY A 7 -14.27 32.69 6.39
N PHE A 8 -14.69 32.03 5.32
CA PHE A 8 -14.45 30.63 4.98
C PHE A 8 -12.97 30.28 5.21
N LEU A 9 -12.64 29.67 6.36
CA LEU A 9 -11.36 29.03 6.60
C LEU A 9 -11.32 27.76 5.74
N SER A 10 -10.90 27.92 4.48
CA SER A 10 -10.46 26.80 3.66
C SER A 10 -9.27 26.17 4.36
N PHE A 11 -9.51 25.04 5.03
CA PHE A 11 -8.46 24.12 5.47
C PHE A 11 -7.67 23.67 4.23
N ILE A 12 -6.54 24.32 3.99
CA ILE A 12 -5.53 23.83 3.06
C ILE A 12 -4.89 22.64 3.76
N SER A 13 -5.45 21.44 3.53
CA SER A 13 -4.80 20.19 3.91
C SER A 13 -3.54 20.05 3.05
N PHE A 14 -2.37 20.26 3.65
CA PHE A 14 -1.11 19.88 3.01
C PHE A 14 -1.10 18.35 2.88
N VAL A 15 -1.21 17.85 1.65
CA VAL A 15 -1.04 16.42 1.35
C VAL A 15 0.44 16.11 1.51
N PHE A 16 0.83 15.56 2.65
CA PHE A 16 2.16 14.99 2.83
C PHE A 16 2.28 13.74 1.96
N ALA A 17 3.37 13.65 1.19
CA ALA A 17 3.57 12.56 0.26
C ALA A 17 4.01 11.31 1.03
N ASN A 18 3.15 10.30 1.07
CA ASN A 18 3.51 8.98 1.57
C ASN A 18 4.74 8.45 0.81
N GLU A 19 5.60 7.72 1.51
CA GLU A 19 6.82 7.16 0.93
C GLU A 19 6.75 5.63 0.91
N LEU A 20 7.19 5.05 -0.20
CA LEU A 20 7.29 3.61 -0.39
C LEU A 20 8.75 3.23 -0.69
N ILE A 21 9.36 2.53 0.24
CA ILE A 21 10.70 1.97 0.09
C ILE A 21 10.58 0.57 -0.50
N LEU A 22 10.92 0.42 -1.78
CA LEU A 22 10.91 -0.87 -2.47
C LEU A 22 12.26 -1.57 -2.35
N LYS A 23 12.22 -2.86 -2.01
CA LYS A 23 13.38 -3.77 -2.05
C LYS A 23 13.30 -4.72 -3.25
N GLU A 24 14.44 -5.24 -3.70
CA GLU A 24 14.44 -6.29 -4.75
C GLU A 24 13.92 -7.63 -4.21
N GLU A 25 14.28 -7.93 -2.96
CA GLU A 25 13.92 -9.14 -2.24
C GLU A 25 13.44 -8.81 -0.82
N GLY A 26 12.60 -9.69 -0.27
CA GLY A 26 11.98 -9.50 1.03
C GLY A 26 10.82 -8.49 1.01
N LEU A 27 10.58 -7.89 2.17
CA LEU A 27 9.47 -6.96 2.39
C LEU A 27 9.87 -5.54 2.05
N SER A 28 8.99 -4.84 1.33
CA SER A 28 9.06 -3.41 1.13
C SER A 28 8.51 -2.69 2.36
N THR A 29 8.75 -1.38 2.49
CA THR A 29 8.32 -0.59 3.65
C THR A 29 7.49 0.58 3.18
N TYR A 30 6.33 0.79 3.81
CA TYR A 30 5.50 1.96 3.61
C TYR A 30 5.68 2.91 4.79
N ILE A 31 5.77 4.20 4.48
CA ILE A 31 5.85 5.27 5.46
C ILE A 31 4.66 6.18 5.20
N GLN A 32 3.77 6.23 6.19
CA GLN A 32 2.59 7.06 6.20
C GLN A 32 2.77 8.17 7.23
N GLU A 33 2.48 9.40 6.83
CA GLU A 33 2.54 10.56 7.72
C GLU A 33 1.13 11.10 7.93
N GLU A 34 0.77 11.24 9.20
CA GLU A 34 -0.54 11.74 9.61
C GLU A 34 -0.34 12.88 10.61
N GLU A 35 -1.15 13.93 10.50
CA GLU A 35 -1.07 15.12 11.33
C GLU A 35 -2.34 15.25 12.18
N PHE A 36 -2.18 15.41 13.49
CA PHE A 36 -3.29 15.51 14.43
C PHE A 36 -3.10 16.69 15.38
N MET A 37 -4.20 17.33 15.75
CA MET A 37 -4.21 18.25 16.88
C MET A 37 -4.33 17.45 18.18
N VAL A 38 -3.37 17.63 19.08
CA VAL A 38 -3.41 17.10 20.44
C VAL A 38 -3.77 18.21 21.41
N ALA A 39 -4.59 17.91 22.40
CA ALA A 39 -4.85 18.78 23.54
C ALA A 39 -3.80 18.56 24.63
N GLU A 40 -3.68 19.49 25.58
CA GLU A 40 -2.93 19.25 26.81
C GLU A 40 -3.52 18.05 27.56
N GLY A 41 -2.65 17.15 28.06
CA GLY A 41 -3.05 15.93 28.75
C GLY A 41 -3.07 14.70 27.84
N GLU A 42 -3.96 13.74 28.16
CA GLU A 42 -4.05 12.46 27.44
C GLU A 42 -4.95 12.58 26.20
N ASN A 43 -4.47 12.05 25.08
CA ASN A 43 -5.17 12.06 23.81
C ASN A 43 -5.24 10.65 23.23
N VAL A 44 -6.34 10.37 22.53
CA VAL A 44 -6.52 9.14 21.73
C VAL A 44 -6.45 9.54 20.27
N ILE A 45 -5.51 8.94 19.53
CA ILE A 45 -5.29 9.17 18.12
C ILE A 45 -5.76 7.94 17.35
N GLY A 46 -6.70 8.12 16.42
CA GLY A 46 -7.22 7.07 15.56
C GLY A 46 -8.74 7.00 15.48
N PRO A 47 -9.29 6.01 14.76
CA PRO A 47 -8.56 4.93 14.08
C PRO A 47 -7.85 5.40 12.81
N ILE A 48 -6.56 5.08 12.68
CA ILE A 48 -5.77 5.28 11.45
C ILE A 48 -5.79 3.99 10.64
N THR A 49 -6.15 4.09 9.37
CA THR A 49 -6.21 2.95 8.45
C THR A 49 -4.86 2.73 7.79
N LEU A 50 -4.29 1.53 7.94
CA LEU A 50 -3.07 1.11 7.26
C LEU A 50 -3.40 0.51 5.89
N LEU A 51 -2.39 0.28 5.05
CA LEU A 51 -2.61 -0.47 3.81
C LEU A 51 -3.07 -1.92 4.10
N PRO A 52 -3.98 -2.51 3.29
CA PRO A 52 -4.43 -3.90 3.47
C PRO A 52 -3.32 -4.95 3.40
N ILE A 53 -2.19 -4.57 2.83
CA ILE A 53 -1.01 -5.42 2.64
C ILE A 53 0.05 -5.21 3.73
N ALA A 54 -0.28 -4.44 4.78
CA ALA A 54 0.59 -4.17 5.90
C ALA A 54 0.87 -5.43 6.74
N ILE A 55 2.09 -5.51 7.25
CA ILE A 55 2.51 -6.48 8.27
C ILE A 55 2.62 -5.71 9.56
N THR A 56 1.60 -5.82 10.39
CA THR A 56 1.43 -5.02 11.60
C THR A 56 2.42 -5.40 12.70
N GLU A 57 2.95 -6.63 12.67
CA GLU A 57 3.97 -7.11 13.60
C GLU A 57 5.28 -6.29 13.53
N GLY A 58 5.51 -5.60 12.41
CA GLY A 58 6.66 -4.70 12.21
C GLY A 58 6.32 -3.21 12.22
N LEU A 59 5.12 -2.83 12.68
CA LEU A 59 4.71 -1.43 12.75
C LEU A 59 5.54 -0.66 13.79
N VAL A 60 6.08 0.47 13.36
CA VAL A 60 6.75 1.46 14.23
C VAL A 60 6.06 2.80 14.04
N ILE A 61 5.60 3.39 15.13
CA ILE A 61 5.01 4.73 15.11
C ILE A 61 6.04 5.67 15.74
N LYS A 62 6.42 6.71 14.99
CA LYS A 62 7.40 7.71 15.41
C LYS A 62 6.73 9.06 15.56
N ASN A 63 7.08 9.77 16.62
CA ASN A 63 6.81 11.18 16.84
C ASN A 63 8.04 11.75 17.57
N ASP A 64 8.38 13.01 17.29
CA ASP A 64 9.61 13.60 17.78
C ASP A 64 9.49 14.09 19.23
N GLU A 65 8.28 14.34 19.73
CA GLU A 65 8.05 15.05 21.00
C GLU A 65 7.18 14.29 22.02
N LEU A 66 6.36 13.34 21.56
CA LEU A 66 5.36 12.62 22.34
C LEU A 66 5.66 11.13 22.42
N ASN A 67 5.52 10.59 23.63
CA ASN A 67 5.61 9.17 23.88
C ASN A 67 4.23 8.50 23.69
N ILE A 68 4.25 7.36 23.00
CA ILE A 68 3.07 6.53 22.81
C ILE A 68 2.93 5.61 24.02
N LYS A 69 1.82 5.74 24.74
CA LYS A 69 1.57 4.96 25.97
C LYS A 69 0.99 3.59 25.66
N ASN A 70 -0.01 3.54 24.78
CA ASN A 70 -0.76 2.32 24.45
C ASN A 70 -1.09 2.30 22.96
N LEU A 71 -1.18 1.11 22.39
CA LEU A 71 -1.56 0.85 21.00
C LEU A 71 -2.62 -0.25 20.97
N VAL A 72 -3.71 0.01 20.26
CA VAL A 72 -4.75 -0.95 19.91
C VAL A 72 -4.66 -1.18 18.42
N LEU A 73 -4.64 -2.45 18.01
CA LEU A 73 -4.62 -2.88 16.62
C LEU A 73 -5.87 -3.70 16.33
N GLU A 74 -6.61 -3.29 15.32
CA GLU A 74 -7.84 -3.92 14.84
C GLU A 74 -7.63 -4.44 13.41
N GLY A 75 -8.39 -5.46 13.01
CA GLY A 75 -8.38 -5.93 11.62
C GLY A 75 -7.09 -6.67 11.18
N ASN A 76 -6.29 -7.17 12.12
CA ASN A 76 -5.06 -7.90 11.79
C ASN A 76 -5.27 -9.37 11.40
N ASN A 77 -6.52 -9.79 11.14
CA ASN A 77 -6.79 -11.18 10.81
C ASN A 77 -6.46 -11.45 9.33
N LYS A 78 -5.69 -12.51 9.09
CA LYS A 78 -5.27 -12.94 7.75
C LYS A 78 -6.37 -13.74 7.05
N ASP A 79 -7.36 -14.26 7.77
CA ASP A 79 -8.50 -14.95 7.18
C ASP A 79 -9.60 -13.95 6.79
N TRP A 80 -9.88 -13.87 5.49
CA TRP A 80 -10.92 -13.01 4.95
C TRP A 80 -12.31 -13.31 5.54
N LYS A 81 -12.54 -14.57 5.95
CA LYS A 81 -13.80 -14.98 6.56
C LYS A 81 -14.02 -14.29 7.89
N ASP A 82 -12.95 -14.21 8.69
CA ASP A 82 -13.01 -13.55 9.99
C ASP A 82 -13.09 -12.03 9.85
N VAL A 83 -12.42 -11.45 8.84
CA VAL A 83 -12.54 -10.02 8.55
C VAL A 83 -13.98 -9.63 8.18
N LEU A 84 -14.69 -10.51 7.48
CA LEU A 84 -16.07 -10.26 7.10
C LEU A 84 -17.07 -10.43 8.25
N LYS A 85 -16.75 -11.16 9.32
CA LYS A 85 -17.66 -11.30 10.47
C LYS A 85 -17.97 -9.93 11.09
N GLY A 86 -19.23 -9.69 11.42
CA GLY A 86 -19.74 -8.40 11.88
C GLY A 86 -19.86 -7.33 10.78
N GLN A 87 -19.48 -7.62 9.53
CA GLN A 87 -19.59 -6.67 8.43
C GLN A 87 -20.90 -6.83 7.69
N VAL A 88 -21.50 -5.71 7.27
CA VAL A 88 -22.68 -5.71 6.41
C VAL A 88 -22.26 -5.91 4.96
N ILE A 89 -22.62 -7.07 4.41
CA ILE A 89 -22.36 -7.45 3.03
C ILE A 89 -23.66 -7.73 2.28
N SER A 90 -23.57 -7.79 0.96
CA SER A 90 -24.62 -8.33 0.09
C SER A 90 -24.09 -9.53 -0.68
N VAL A 91 -24.90 -10.58 -0.75
CA VAL A 91 -24.69 -11.76 -1.58
C VAL A 91 -25.58 -11.61 -2.80
N GLU A 92 -24.97 -11.52 -3.97
CA GLU A 92 -25.64 -11.32 -5.25
C GLU A 92 -25.41 -12.52 -6.16
N GLY A 93 -26.46 -13.19 -6.62
CA GLY A 93 -26.34 -14.37 -7.47
C GLY A 93 -27.68 -15.00 -7.82
N GLU A 94 -27.78 -15.58 -9.02
CA GLU A 94 -28.96 -16.36 -9.46
C GLU A 94 -30.30 -15.61 -9.29
N GLY A 95 -30.31 -14.29 -9.55
CA GLY A 95 -31.49 -13.44 -9.39
C GLY A 95 -31.85 -13.09 -7.94
N ARG A 96 -31.02 -13.49 -6.97
CA ARG A 96 -31.19 -13.21 -5.53
C ARG A 96 -30.22 -12.13 -5.07
N PHE A 97 -30.73 -11.25 -4.22
CA PHE A 97 -29.98 -10.22 -3.52
C PHE A 97 -30.30 -10.32 -2.03
N ILE A 98 -29.30 -10.70 -1.22
CA ILE A 98 -29.46 -10.85 0.23
C ILE A 98 -28.45 -9.94 0.90
N ARG A 99 -28.92 -9.00 1.72
CA ARG A 99 -28.06 -8.07 2.47
C ARG A 99 -28.24 -8.28 3.96
N GLY A 100 -27.13 -8.37 4.69
CA GLY A 100 -27.13 -8.57 6.13
C GLY A 100 -25.72 -8.51 6.73
N GLU A 101 -25.67 -8.53 8.05
CA GLU A 101 -24.42 -8.61 8.82
C GLU A 101 -23.92 -10.06 8.86
N VAL A 102 -22.64 -10.30 8.58
CA VAL A 102 -22.10 -11.66 8.63
C VAL A 102 -21.96 -12.13 10.07
N VAL A 103 -22.70 -13.17 10.44
CA VAL A 103 -22.58 -13.79 11.76
C VAL A 103 -21.48 -14.86 11.74
N GLU A 104 -21.48 -15.70 10.70
CA GLU A 104 -20.55 -16.82 10.60
C GLU A 104 -20.30 -17.24 9.14
N ILE A 105 -19.09 -17.71 8.86
CA ILE A 105 -18.74 -18.38 7.59
C ILE A 105 -18.10 -19.73 7.93
N LYS A 106 -18.75 -20.82 7.52
CA LYS A 106 -18.30 -22.21 7.73
C LYS A 106 -18.22 -22.94 6.40
N GLY A 107 -17.03 -23.38 6.01
CA GLY A 107 -16.82 -24.04 4.73
C GLY A 107 -17.25 -23.16 3.54
N GLN A 108 -18.30 -23.59 2.85
CA GLN A 108 -18.94 -22.90 1.71
C GLN A 108 -20.24 -22.18 2.06
N GLN A 109 -20.60 -22.10 3.34
CA GLN A 109 -21.84 -21.46 3.81
C GLN A 109 -21.52 -20.15 4.55
N ILE A 110 -22.43 -19.20 4.43
CA ILE A 110 -22.41 -17.90 5.10
C ILE A 110 -23.77 -17.64 5.76
N MET A 111 -23.74 -17.25 7.02
CA MET A 111 -24.91 -16.87 7.80
C MET A 111 -24.94 -15.35 7.94
N LEU A 112 -26.07 -14.76 7.56
CA LEU A 112 -26.31 -13.32 7.61
C LEU A 112 -27.45 -13.00 8.57
N ASP A 113 -27.27 -12.00 9.43
CA ASP A 113 -28.36 -11.36 10.15
C ASP A 113 -28.98 -10.29 9.26
N THR A 114 -30.25 -10.47 8.91
CA THR A 114 -30.99 -9.58 8.02
C THR A 114 -32.17 -8.97 8.76
N LYS A 115 -32.78 -7.92 8.20
CA LYS A 115 -34.04 -7.36 8.74
C LYS A 115 -35.19 -8.37 8.84
N LYS A 116 -35.11 -9.51 8.16
CA LYS A 116 -36.11 -10.59 8.17
C LYS A 116 -35.70 -11.77 9.07
N GLY A 117 -34.61 -11.64 9.82
CA GLY A 117 -33.99 -12.70 10.63
C GLY A 117 -32.75 -13.30 9.98
N TYR A 118 -32.25 -14.38 10.57
CA TYR A 118 -31.06 -15.09 10.10
C TYR A 118 -31.31 -15.82 8.79
N VAL A 119 -30.40 -15.63 7.83
CA VAL A 119 -30.41 -16.30 6.52
C VAL A 119 -29.10 -17.04 6.34
N VAL A 120 -29.17 -18.33 6.06
CA VAL A 120 -28.00 -19.14 5.66
C VAL A 120 -28.03 -19.33 4.16
N THR A 121 -26.93 -18.98 3.49
CA THR A 121 -26.76 -19.15 2.05
C THR A 121 -25.36 -19.67 1.73
N THR A 122 -25.11 -20.05 0.48
CA THR A 122 -23.78 -20.45 0.02
C THR A 122 -22.94 -19.25 -0.36
N LEU A 123 -21.62 -19.34 -0.15
CA LEU A 123 -20.66 -18.40 -0.69
C LEU A 123 -20.80 -18.37 -2.22
N PRO A 124 -20.88 -17.17 -2.82
CA PRO A 124 -21.12 -17.05 -4.24
C PRO A 124 -19.94 -17.61 -5.05
N LYS A 125 -20.26 -18.35 -6.11
CA LYS A 125 -19.32 -18.70 -7.18
C LYS A 125 -19.61 -17.82 -8.38
N PHE A 126 -18.56 -17.42 -9.11
CA PHE A 126 -18.70 -16.61 -10.32
C PHE A 126 -19.78 -17.21 -11.24
N PRO A 127 -20.74 -16.40 -11.76
CA PRO A 127 -20.75 -14.92 -11.79
C PRO A 127 -21.32 -14.22 -10.54
N SER A 128 -21.78 -14.98 -9.55
CA SER A 128 -22.27 -14.42 -8.28
C SER A 128 -21.12 -13.77 -7.50
N LYS A 129 -21.42 -12.74 -6.69
CA LYS A 129 -20.40 -11.96 -5.96
C LYS A 129 -20.83 -11.58 -4.55
N LEU A 130 -19.83 -11.36 -3.70
CA LEU A 130 -19.99 -10.62 -2.45
C LEU A 130 -19.73 -9.14 -2.74
N SER A 131 -20.58 -8.27 -2.21
CA SER A 131 -20.38 -6.82 -2.23
C SER A 131 -20.48 -6.27 -0.81
N SER A 132 -19.79 -5.18 -0.54
CA SER A 132 -19.91 -4.43 0.71
C SER A 132 -20.17 -2.97 0.39
N HIS A 133 -20.75 -2.26 1.35
CA HIS A 133 -20.87 -0.81 1.31
C HIS A 133 -19.53 -0.11 1.50
N LEU A 134 -18.57 -0.77 2.17
CA LEU A 134 -17.19 -0.34 2.26
C LEU A 134 -16.39 -0.86 1.07
N ASN A 135 -15.35 -0.12 0.69
CA ASN A 135 -14.39 -0.62 -0.28
C ASN A 135 -13.65 -1.83 0.31
N TRP A 136 -13.38 -2.84 -0.52
CA TRP A 136 -12.66 -4.03 -0.07
C TRP A 136 -11.30 -3.71 0.57
N SER A 137 -10.63 -2.65 0.11
CA SER A 137 -9.41 -2.16 0.78
C SER A 137 -9.68 -1.76 2.23
N GLU A 138 -10.73 -1.00 2.49
CA GLU A 138 -11.05 -0.53 3.86
C GLU A 138 -11.46 -1.67 4.79
N LEU A 139 -12.14 -2.70 4.26
CA LEU A 139 -12.50 -3.89 5.03
C LEU A 139 -11.29 -4.69 5.49
N PHE A 140 -10.31 -4.88 4.60
CA PHE A 140 -9.12 -5.68 4.87
C PHE A 140 -7.95 -4.87 5.42
N SER A 141 -8.13 -3.56 5.59
CA SER A 141 -7.10 -2.70 6.17
C SER A 141 -7.05 -2.84 7.69
N PRO A 142 -5.88 -3.16 8.26
CA PRO A 142 -5.68 -3.03 9.69
C PRO A 142 -5.88 -1.58 10.12
N LYS A 143 -6.44 -1.39 11.31
CA LYS A 143 -6.63 -0.07 11.91
C LYS A 143 -5.87 0.02 13.21
N ILE A 144 -5.28 1.18 13.46
CA ILE A 144 -4.58 1.43 14.72
C ILE A 144 -5.18 2.61 15.46
N THR A 145 -5.23 2.48 16.77
CA THR A 145 -5.60 3.56 17.68
C THR A 145 -4.59 3.58 18.80
N PHE A 146 -4.03 4.74 19.14
CA PHE A 146 -3.01 4.82 20.18
C PHE A 146 -3.21 6.01 21.10
N LYS A 147 -2.66 5.91 22.31
CA LYS A 147 -2.73 6.98 23.32
C LYS A 147 -1.41 7.72 23.41
N VAL A 148 -1.48 9.04 23.43
CA VAL A 148 -0.34 9.93 23.65
C VAL A 148 -0.65 10.91 24.78
N SER A 149 0.38 11.53 25.34
CA SER A 149 0.22 12.57 26.35
C SER A 149 1.04 13.78 25.93
N ALA A 150 0.39 14.94 25.82
CA ALA A 150 1.03 16.20 25.45
C ALA A 150 1.03 17.16 26.63
N LYS A 151 2.05 18.02 26.69
CA LYS A 151 2.17 19.06 27.73
C LYS A 151 1.38 20.33 27.42
N GLU A 152 1.02 20.52 26.16
CA GLU A 152 0.28 21.67 25.67
C GLU A 152 -0.49 21.27 24.41
N ALA A 153 -1.50 22.06 24.06
CA ALA A 153 -2.26 21.84 22.85
C ALA A 153 -1.45 22.28 21.62
N LYS A 154 -1.22 21.36 20.69
CA LYS A 154 -0.45 21.63 19.47
C LYS A 154 -0.76 20.63 18.36
N THR A 155 -0.30 20.95 17.18
CA THR A 155 -0.36 20.04 16.04
C THR A 155 0.88 19.16 16.01
N GLU A 156 0.68 17.86 15.88
CA GLU A 156 1.72 16.85 15.96
C GLU A 156 1.68 15.91 14.76
N LYS A 157 2.86 15.51 14.32
CA LYS A 157 3.03 14.60 13.18
C LYS A 157 3.43 13.22 13.65
N PHE A 158 2.71 12.22 13.18
CA PHE A 158 2.99 10.82 13.43
C PHE A 158 3.45 10.16 12.15
N ARG A 159 4.64 9.56 12.19
CA ARG A 159 5.18 8.77 11.09
C ARG A 159 5.02 7.28 11.39
N LEU A 160 4.12 6.64 10.66
CA LEU A 160 3.86 5.21 10.74
C LEU A 160 4.75 4.51 9.70
N VAL A 161 5.67 3.67 10.17
CA VAL A 161 6.59 2.90 9.34
C VAL A 161 6.24 1.43 9.48
N TYR A 162 5.84 0.76 8.39
CA TYR A 162 5.46 -0.65 8.46
C TYR A 162 5.85 -1.44 7.20
N PRO A 163 6.21 -2.73 7.32
CA PRO A 163 6.46 -3.58 6.18
C PRO A 163 5.18 -3.86 5.39
N VAL A 164 5.31 -4.02 4.08
CA VAL A 164 4.22 -4.35 3.15
C VAL A 164 4.60 -5.50 2.22
N LYS A 165 3.61 -6.36 1.89
CA LYS A 165 3.77 -7.51 1.00
C LYS A 165 3.44 -7.19 -0.46
N GLY A 166 4.00 -7.99 -1.38
CA GLY A 166 3.60 -7.99 -2.80
C GLY A 166 4.07 -6.78 -3.62
N LEU A 167 4.86 -5.89 -3.03
CA LEU A 167 5.50 -4.77 -3.72
C LEU A 167 7.01 -4.99 -3.75
N ARG A 168 7.61 -4.90 -4.94
CA ARG A 168 9.07 -5.08 -5.14
C ARG A 168 9.53 -4.41 -6.42
N TRP A 169 10.85 -4.35 -6.61
CA TRP A 169 11.43 -3.91 -7.87
C TRP A 169 12.49 -4.88 -8.39
N LYS A 170 12.82 -4.80 -9.68
CA LYS A 170 13.91 -5.56 -10.30
C LYS A 170 14.64 -4.70 -11.32
N SER A 171 15.95 -4.85 -11.42
CA SER A 171 16.74 -4.31 -12.52
C SER A 171 16.97 -5.34 -13.62
N SER A 172 16.96 -4.87 -14.87
CA SER A 172 17.32 -5.67 -16.04
C SER A 172 18.00 -4.81 -17.09
N TYR A 173 18.88 -5.40 -17.87
CA TYR A 173 19.66 -4.73 -18.89
C TYR A 173 19.52 -5.45 -20.23
N ILE A 174 19.56 -4.67 -21.31
CA ILE A 174 19.67 -5.17 -22.67
C ILE A 174 20.96 -4.60 -23.25
N LEU A 175 21.88 -5.47 -23.65
CA LEU A 175 23.09 -5.12 -24.39
C LEU A 175 22.84 -5.38 -25.87
N GLU A 176 22.65 -4.31 -26.63
CA GLU A 176 22.49 -4.35 -28.09
C GLU A 176 23.87 -4.28 -28.75
N ILE A 177 24.17 -5.24 -29.65
CA ILE A 177 25.41 -5.29 -30.42
C ILE A 177 25.05 -5.32 -31.91
N GLU A 178 25.30 -4.20 -32.60
CA GLU A 178 25.07 -4.05 -34.04
C GLU A 178 26.27 -3.37 -34.70
N ASN A 179 26.81 -3.98 -35.77
CA ASN A 179 27.90 -3.41 -36.56
C ASN A 179 29.09 -2.92 -35.72
N GLY A 180 29.44 -3.67 -34.66
CA GLY A 180 30.53 -3.34 -33.72
C GLY A 180 30.18 -2.30 -32.65
N ARG A 181 29.01 -1.64 -32.73
CA ARG A 181 28.51 -0.72 -31.70
C ARG A 181 27.83 -1.52 -30.59
N LYS A 182 28.16 -1.18 -29.33
CA LYS A 182 27.57 -1.78 -28.14
C LYS A 182 26.75 -0.72 -27.41
N ILE A 183 25.45 -0.95 -27.23
CA ILE A 183 24.56 -0.04 -26.50
C ILE A 183 23.94 -0.81 -25.35
N LEU A 184 24.18 -0.35 -24.13
CA LEU A 184 23.56 -0.89 -22.93
C LEU A 184 22.36 -0.03 -22.53
N THR A 185 21.19 -0.66 -22.48
CA THR A 185 19.95 -0.05 -22.00
C THR A 185 19.51 -0.73 -20.71
N GLY A 186 19.34 0.05 -19.64
CA GLY A 186 18.92 -0.43 -18.32
C GLY A 186 17.48 -0.08 -18.01
N TYR A 187 16.74 -1.05 -17.47
CA TYR A 187 15.34 -0.93 -17.05
C TYR A 187 15.17 -1.31 -15.59
N ILE A 188 14.34 -0.54 -14.88
CA ILE A 188 13.78 -0.89 -13.58
C ILE A 188 12.34 -1.33 -13.81
N SER A 189 11.98 -2.48 -13.26
CA SER A 189 10.60 -2.96 -13.21
C SER A 189 10.07 -2.79 -11.79
N LEU A 190 9.06 -1.93 -11.61
CA LEU A 190 8.26 -1.88 -10.39
C LEU A 190 7.16 -2.93 -10.51
N ILE A 191 7.00 -3.78 -9.51
CA ILE A 191 6.09 -4.92 -9.52
C ILE A 191 5.12 -4.75 -8.36
N ASN A 192 3.83 -4.83 -8.67
CA ASN A 192 2.75 -4.87 -7.70
C ASN A 192 1.93 -6.14 -7.94
N ASP A 193 2.13 -7.12 -7.08
CA ASP A 193 1.44 -8.42 -7.10
C ASP A 193 0.16 -8.39 -6.23
N THR A 194 -0.36 -7.19 -5.93
CA THR A 194 -1.50 -6.96 -5.01
C THR A 194 -2.67 -6.27 -5.73
N PRO A 195 -3.89 -6.35 -5.18
CA PRO A 195 -5.06 -5.64 -5.73
C PRO A 195 -5.05 -4.12 -5.43
N LEU A 196 -4.08 -3.62 -4.69
CA LEU A 196 -4.04 -2.24 -4.23
C LEU A 196 -3.43 -1.33 -5.30
N TYR A 197 -4.09 -0.22 -5.61
CA TYR A 197 -3.50 0.83 -6.44
C TYR A 197 -2.72 1.81 -5.55
N ILE A 198 -1.39 1.77 -5.62
CA ILE A 198 -0.52 2.76 -4.99
C ILE A 198 -0.46 4.03 -5.85
N LYS A 199 -0.88 5.19 -5.32
CA LYS A 199 -0.90 6.48 -6.02
C LYS A 199 -0.22 7.57 -5.19
N ASN A 200 0.36 8.55 -5.89
CA ASN A 200 0.91 9.77 -5.31
C ASN A 200 1.92 9.51 -4.18
N VAL A 201 2.78 8.50 -4.36
CA VAL A 201 3.82 8.16 -3.39
C VAL A 201 5.20 8.42 -3.96
N ASP A 202 6.11 8.84 -3.09
CA ASP A 202 7.52 8.88 -3.43
C ASP A 202 8.12 7.47 -3.25
N ILE A 203 8.68 6.91 -4.32
CA ILE A 203 9.23 5.57 -4.32
C ILE A 203 10.75 5.63 -4.20
N LYS A 204 11.29 5.08 -3.11
CA LYS A 204 12.74 4.86 -2.95
C LYS A 204 13.08 3.42 -3.30
N LEU A 205 13.97 3.23 -4.27
CA LEU A 205 14.50 1.92 -4.62
C LEU A 205 15.74 1.66 -3.78
N VAL A 206 15.69 0.64 -2.93
CA VAL A 206 16.78 0.31 -2.01
C VAL A 206 17.33 -1.08 -2.35
N LYS A 207 18.67 -1.18 -2.33
CA LYS A 207 19.43 -2.42 -2.42
C LYS A 207 20.55 -2.39 -1.39
N GLU A 208 20.73 -3.47 -0.63
CA GLU A 208 21.77 -3.56 0.42
C GLU A 208 21.79 -2.32 1.35
N ASN A 209 20.59 -1.85 1.74
CA ASN A 209 20.37 -0.65 2.56
C ASN A 209 20.85 0.68 1.97
N LYS A 210 21.22 0.73 0.68
CA LYS A 210 21.54 1.97 -0.04
C LYS A 210 20.41 2.36 -0.98
N THR A 211 20.06 3.64 -0.98
CA THR A 211 19.10 4.21 -1.94
C THR A 211 19.77 4.31 -3.31
N VAL A 212 19.18 3.63 -4.28
CA VAL A 212 19.67 3.55 -5.65
C VAL A 212 19.02 4.60 -6.54
N LYS A 213 17.72 4.83 -6.36
CA LYS A 213 16.95 5.82 -7.12
C LYS A 213 15.72 6.25 -6.33
N VAL A 214 15.30 7.50 -6.55
CA VAL A 214 14.04 8.03 -6.03
C VAL A 214 13.15 8.42 -7.21
N LEU A 215 11.90 7.97 -7.17
CA LEU A 215 10.87 8.33 -8.14
C LEU A 215 9.79 9.12 -7.41
N LYS A 216 9.65 10.41 -7.72
CA LYS A 216 8.67 11.27 -7.05
C LYS A 216 7.27 11.10 -7.63
N ASN A 217 6.25 11.32 -6.80
CA ASN A 217 4.83 11.35 -7.19
C ASN A 217 4.44 10.19 -8.13
N SER A 218 4.85 8.99 -7.78
CA SER A 218 4.72 7.80 -8.61
C SER A 218 3.46 7.01 -8.29
N SER A 219 3.04 6.22 -9.28
CA SER A 219 1.90 5.33 -9.16
C SER A 219 2.24 3.93 -9.68
N ILE A 220 1.72 2.91 -9.00
CA ILE A 220 1.86 1.50 -9.36
C ILE A 220 0.45 0.86 -9.37
N PRO A 221 -0.13 0.60 -10.55
CA PRO A 221 -1.44 -0.03 -10.67
C PRO A 221 -1.50 -1.42 -10.00
N PRO A 222 -2.70 -1.91 -9.65
CA PRO A 222 -2.89 -3.28 -9.16
C PRO A 222 -2.39 -4.33 -10.16
N PHE A 223 -1.88 -5.45 -9.66
CA PHE A 223 -1.45 -6.61 -10.47
C PHE A 223 -0.66 -6.23 -11.73
N SER A 224 0.32 -5.34 -11.57
CA SER A 224 1.01 -4.71 -12.70
C SER A 224 2.53 -4.75 -12.58
N LYS A 225 3.16 -4.61 -13.75
CA LYS A 225 4.62 -4.44 -13.87
C LYS A 225 4.91 -3.19 -14.69
N LYS A 226 5.36 -2.13 -14.04
CA LYS A 226 5.75 -0.87 -14.69
C LYS A 226 7.25 -0.88 -14.98
N LYS A 227 7.63 -0.84 -16.25
CA LYS A 227 9.04 -0.72 -16.68
C LYS A 227 9.43 0.74 -16.88
N ILE A 228 10.59 1.12 -16.37
CA ILE A 228 11.16 2.46 -16.46
C ILE A 228 12.59 2.33 -16.96
N GLN A 229 12.90 2.91 -18.12
CA GLN A 229 14.28 3.02 -18.58
C GLN A 229 15.02 4.01 -17.68
N PHE A 230 16.21 3.64 -17.20
CA PHE A 230 17.03 4.50 -16.34
C PHE A 230 18.45 4.71 -16.83
N LEU A 231 18.88 3.93 -17.81
CA LEU A 231 20.20 4.01 -18.41
C LEU A 231 20.10 3.74 -19.90
N LYS A 232 20.79 4.53 -20.71
CA LYS A 232 21.12 4.20 -22.10
C LYS A 232 22.53 4.72 -22.36
N LYS A 233 23.48 3.83 -22.61
CA LYS A 233 24.90 4.19 -22.70
C LYS A 233 25.60 3.39 -23.80
N GLY A 234 26.33 4.08 -24.67
CA GLY A 234 27.26 3.45 -25.58
C GLY A 234 28.48 2.92 -24.82
N LEU A 235 28.90 1.69 -25.12
CA LEU A 235 30.01 1.03 -24.46
C LEU A 235 31.18 0.84 -25.43
N THR A 236 32.37 1.19 -24.97
CA THR A 236 33.64 0.79 -25.61
C THR A 236 34.02 -0.64 -25.20
N ASP A 237 33.74 -1.02 -23.95
CA ASP A 237 34.01 -2.35 -23.38
C ASP A 237 32.80 -2.91 -22.61
N VAL A 238 32.72 -4.24 -22.51
CA VAL A 238 31.62 -4.99 -21.88
C VAL A 238 31.67 -4.93 -20.35
N ASN A 239 32.85 -4.68 -19.78
CA ASN A 239 33.03 -4.61 -18.33
C ASN A 239 32.66 -3.22 -17.79
N VAL A 240 31.40 -3.06 -17.36
CA VAL A 240 30.88 -1.80 -16.83
C VAL A 240 30.77 -1.86 -15.31
N LYS A 241 31.58 -1.06 -14.62
CA LYS A 241 31.52 -0.88 -13.15
C LYS A 241 30.39 0.07 -12.74
N GLY A 242 29.90 -0.08 -11.52
CA GLY A 242 28.92 0.84 -10.91
C GLY A 242 27.48 0.67 -11.38
N LEU A 243 27.17 -0.43 -12.09
CA LEU A 243 25.80 -0.79 -12.42
C LEU A 243 25.09 -1.39 -11.22
N ILE A 244 23.78 -1.18 -11.17
CA ILE A 244 22.88 -1.91 -10.28
C ILE A 244 22.95 -3.39 -10.69
N PRO A 245 23.24 -4.35 -9.81
CA PRO A 245 23.25 -5.74 -10.22
C PRO A 245 21.86 -6.16 -10.67
N GLY A 246 21.75 -6.74 -11.86
CA GLY A 246 20.48 -7.13 -12.49
C GLY A 246 20.70 -8.12 -13.63
N LYS A 247 19.60 -8.66 -14.17
CA LYS A 247 19.69 -9.62 -15.28
C LYS A 247 20.10 -8.91 -16.57
N VAL A 248 21.08 -9.45 -17.28
CA VAL A 248 21.51 -8.92 -18.58
C VAL A 248 21.02 -9.87 -19.67
N ALA A 249 20.36 -9.33 -20.69
CA ALA A 249 20.08 -10.02 -21.94
C ALA A 249 20.96 -9.42 -23.05
N VAL A 250 21.53 -10.26 -23.91
CA VAL A 250 22.35 -9.80 -25.03
C VAL A 250 21.52 -9.91 -26.30
N TYR A 251 21.38 -8.80 -27.03
CA TYR A 251 20.72 -8.76 -28.33
C TYR A 251 21.77 -8.49 -29.40
N LYS A 252 22.10 -9.50 -30.20
CA LYS A 252 23.16 -9.42 -31.20
C LYS A 252 22.62 -9.76 -32.57
N ASN A 253 22.80 -8.85 -33.54
CA ASN A 253 22.41 -9.04 -34.93
C ASN A 253 20.97 -9.56 -35.12
N GLY A 254 20.01 -9.03 -34.36
CA GLY A 254 18.60 -9.43 -34.48
C GLY A 254 18.15 -10.58 -33.58
N ILE A 255 19.03 -11.18 -32.77
CA ILE A 255 18.74 -12.38 -31.99
C ILE A 255 19.08 -12.17 -30.50
N PHE A 256 18.16 -12.56 -29.61
CA PHE A 256 18.43 -12.63 -28.17
C PHE A 256 19.26 -13.87 -27.83
N GLN A 257 20.36 -13.67 -27.11
CA GLN A 257 21.19 -14.71 -26.52
C GLN A 257 20.91 -14.72 -25.01
N TYR A 258 20.49 -15.88 -24.49
CA TYR A 258 20.15 -16.12 -23.08
C TYR A 258 21.30 -16.79 -22.34
#